data_AF-F3BZX9-F1
#
_entry.id   AF-F3BZX9-F1
#
_cell.length_a   1.000
_cell.length_b   1.000
_cell.length_c   1.000
_cell.angle_alpha   90.00
_cell.angle_beta   90.00
_cell.angle_gamma   90.00
#
_symmetry.space_group_name_H-M   'P 1'
#
loop_
_entity.id
_entity.type
_entity.pdbx_description
1 polymer ?
#
loop_
_entity_poly.entity_id
_entity_poly.type
_entity_poly.pdbx_seq_one_letter_code
_entity_poly.pdbx_strand_id
1 'polypeptide(L)'
;TAEAVLAELAEQDFPLPKVLMQYRSMSKLKSTYTDRLPEQINPRTGRIHTSYHQAVAVTGRLSSSDPNLQNIPIRTAEGRRIRQAFVAPKGYKLLAADYSQIELRIMAHLAQDEGLLHAFRNDLDVHRATAAEVFGVELENVTTDMRRSAKAINFGLIYGMSAFGLAKQIGVDRKQSQAYVDRYFARYPGVLDYMERTRAQAAEQGFVETIFGRRLYLPDINAKNQSLRKGAERMAINAPMQGTAADIIKKAMVAVNGWLEESGLDARVILQVHDELVLEVREDLVDQISEQIRPHMSGAAELAVPLLVEVGVGNNWDEAH
;
A
#
# COMPACT_ATOMS: atom_id res chain seq x y z
N THR A 1 7.99 27.07 -7.36
CA THR A 1 8.81 26.19 -8.24
C THR A 1 8.29 24.78 -8.16
N ALA A 2 8.00 24.18 -9.31
CA ALA A 2 7.47 22.82 -9.40
C ALA A 2 8.46 21.82 -8.79
N GLU A 3 7.99 21.01 -7.84
CA GLU A 3 8.80 20.04 -7.10
C GLU A 3 9.49 19.04 -8.03
N ALA A 4 8.80 18.60 -9.09
CA ALA A 4 9.34 17.68 -10.08
C ALA A 4 10.61 18.19 -10.79
N VAL A 5 10.68 19.50 -11.08
CA VAL A 5 11.85 20.10 -11.74
C VAL A 5 13.04 20.17 -10.79
N LEU A 6 12.78 20.47 -9.50
CA LEU A 6 13.84 20.46 -8.49
C LEU A 6 14.36 19.05 -8.23
N ALA A 7 13.49 18.04 -8.26
CA ALA A 7 13.85 16.62 -8.15
C ALA A 7 14.77 16.19 -9.29
N GLU A 8 14.39 16.47 -10.54
CA GLU A 8 15.19 16.14 -11.71
C GLU A 8 16.58 16.81 -11.66
N LEU A 9 16.65 18.08 -11.27
CA LEU A 9 17.94 18.77 -11.12
C LEU A 9 18.76 18.23 -9.94
N ALA A 10 18.12 17.79 -8.86
CA ALA A 10 18.83 17.18 -7.73
C ALA A 10 19.41 15.81 -8.09
N GLU A 11 18.73 15.03 -8.94
CA GLU A 11 19.23 13.76 -9.49
C GLU A 11 20.40 13.96 -10.45
N GLN A 12 20.46 15.10 -11.14
CA GLN A 12 21.62 15.52 -11.94
C GLN A 12 22.75 16.14 -11.08
N ASP A 13 22.73 15.93 -9.77
CA ASP A 13 23.72 16.40 -8.78
C ASP A 13 23.93 17.93 -8.73
N PHE A 14 22.93 18.72 -9.14
CA PHE A 14 22.99 20.17 -8.91
C PHE A 14 22.84 20.47 -7.40
N PRO A 15 23.81 21.20 -6.79
CA PRO A 15 23.89 21.33 -5.33
C PRO A 15 22.74 22.13 -4.71
N LEU A 16 22.33 23.25 -5.34
CA LEU A 16 21.26 24.09 -4.82
C LEU A 16 19.88 23.39 -4.83
N PRO A 17 19.44 22.74 -5.92
CA PRO A 17 18.22 21.93 -5.94
C PRO A 17 18.18 20.85 -4.85
N LYS A 18 19.30 20.14 -4.63
CA LYS A 18 19.42 19.10 -3.60
C LYS A 18 19.16 19.66 -2.19
N VAL A 19 19.81 20.77 -1.85
CA VAL A 19 19.62 21.45 -0.55
C VAL A 19 18.19 21.98 -0.40
N LEU A 20 17.61 22.56 -1.45
CA LEU A 20 16.23 23.06 -1.42
C LEU A 20 15.21 21.94 -1.18
N MET A 21 15.42 20.76 -1.77
CA MET A 21 14.57 19.59 -1.53
C MET A 21 14.69 19.07 -0.09
N GLN A 22 15.93 18.97 0.42
CA GLN A 22 16.18 18.59 1.81
C GLN A 22 15.50 19.57 2.77
N TYR A 23 15.66 20.87 2.54
CA TYR A 23 15.00 21.92 3.33
C TYR A 23 13.48 21.75 3.31
N ARG A 24 12.86 21.59 2.13
CA ARG A 24 11.40 21.40 2.03
C ARG A 24 10.91 20.16 2.78
N SER A 25 11.61 19.04 2.63
CA SER A 25 11.27 17.79 3.31
C SER A 25 11.33 17.97 4.83
N MET A 26 12.39 18.58 5.35
CA MET A 26 12.55 18.83 6.78
C MET A 26 11.56 19.86 7.32
N SER A 27 11.36 20.98 6.62
CA SER A 27 10.38 21.98 7.00
C SER A 27 8.97 21.39 7.06
N LYS A 28 8.62 20.51 6.11
CA LYS A 28 7.34 19.80 6.12
C LYS A 28 7.26 18.85 7.32
N LEU A 29 8.25 17.99 7.55
CA LEU A 29 8.24 17.06 8.69
C LEU A 29 8.11 17.80 10.02
N LYS A 30 8.90 18.86 10.22
CA LYS A 30 8.86 19.68 11.42
C LYS A 30 7.49 20.31 11.63
N SER A 31 7.01 21.06 10.65
CA SER A 31 5.76 21.83 10.78
C SER A 31 4.49 20.95 10.79
N THR A 32 4.54 19.78 10.16
CA THR A 32 3.38 18.88 10.05
C THR A 32 3.29 17.90 11.21
N TYR A 33 4.43 17.40 11.71
CA TYR A 33 4.46 16.35 12.72
C TYR A 33 5.15 16.79 14.00
N THR A 34 6.41 17.23 13.95
CA THR A 34 7.21 17.48 15.15
C THR A 34 6.62 18.58 16.03
N ASP A 35 6.16 19.68 15.45
CA ASP A 35 5.56 20.79 16.19
C ASP A 35 4.10 20.49 16.57
N ARG A 36 3.36 19.78 15.70
CA ARG A 36 1.90 19.59 15.83
C ARG A 36 1.48 18.41 16.69
N LEU A 37 2.19 17.28 16.64
CA LEU A 37 1.81 16.09 17.40
C LEU A 37 1.74 16.36 18.91
N PRO A 38 2.70 17.07 19.54
CA PRO A 38 2.61 17.41 20.96
C PRO A 38 1.40 18.28 21.30
N GLU A 39 0.99 19.19 20.42
CA GLU A 39 -0.19 20.04 20.61
C GLU A 39 -1.51 19.25 20.59
N GLN A 40 -1.51 18.05 20.00
CA GLN A 40 -2.69 17.19 19.86
C GLN A 40 -2.88 16.19 21.01
N ILE A 41 -2.01 16.22 22.03
CA ILE A 41 -2.15 15.36 23.20
C ILE A 41 -3.39 15.79 23.99
N ASN A 42 -4.35 14.89 24.13
CA ASN A 42 -5.58 15.14 24.88
C ASN A 42 -5.27 15.18 26.39
N PRO A 43 -5.52 16.29 27.10
CA PRO A 43 -5.16 16.44 28.52
C PRO A 43 -5.81 15.43 29.47
N ARG A 44 -6.95 14.84 29.10
CA ARG A 44 -7.66 13.86 29.94
C ARG A 44 -7.04 12.46 29.89
N THR A 45 -6.43 12.11 28.76
CA THR A 45 -5.93 10.75 28.52
C THR A 45 -4.41 10.69 28.41
N GLY A 46 -3.75 11.82 28.16
CA GLY A 46 -2.32 11.87 27.85
C GLY A 46 -1.97 11.24 26.49
N ARG A 47 -2.96 11.04 25.60
CA ARG A 47 -2.79 10.36 24.31
C ARG A 47 -3.28 11.24 23.16
N ILE A 48 -2.80 10.94 21.96
CA ILE A 48 -3.32 11.51 20.71
C ILE A 48 -4.49 10.65 20.23
N HIS A 49 -5.59 11.29 19.81
CA HIS A 49 -6.80 10.63 19.30
C HIS A 49 -7.03 11.03 17.85
N THR A 50 -6.54 10.22 16.90
CA THR A 50 -6.78 10.46 15.47
C THR A 50 -8.27 10.29 15.13
N SER A 51 -8.71 10.98 14.08
CA SER A 51 -10.05 10.83 13.51
C SER A 51 -10.01 9.94 12.26
N TYR A 52 -10.65 8.78 12.34
CA TYR A 52 -10.85 7.90 11.18
C TYR A 52 -12.15 8.24 10.46
N HIS A 53 -12.07 8.47 9.16
CA HIS A 53 -13.22 8.79 8.32
C HIS A 53 -13.61 7.59 7.46
N GLN A 54 -14.78 7.02 7.74
CA GLN A 54 -15.23 5.79 7.09
C GLN A 54 -15.89 6.01 5.72
N ALA A 55 -16.43 7.21 5.48
CA ALA A 55 -17.25 7.54 4.31
C ALA A 55 -16.67 8.69 3.47
N VAL A 56 -15.34 8.72 3.29
CA VAL A 56 -14.64 9.78 2.54
C VAL A 56 -13.93 9.25 1.29
N ALA A 57 -13.10 8.22 1.40
CA ALA A 57 -12.35 7.72 0.26
C ALA A 57 -13.27 6.97 -0.72
N VAL A 58 -13.18 7.32 -2.02
CA VAL A 58 -14.00 6.72 -3.08
C VAL A 58 -13.82 5.22 -3.23
N THR A 59 -12.63 4.69 -2.94
CA THR A 59 -12.35 3.24 -2.97
C THR A 59 -12.72 2.52 -1.68
N GLY A 60 -13.24 3.24 -0.68
CA GLY A 60 -13.69 2.65 0.59
C GLY A 60 -12.60 2.42 1.63
N ARG A 61 -11.36 2.86 1.39
CA ARG A 61 -10.33 2.92 2.47
C ARG A 61 -10.76 3.86 3.60
N LEU A 62 -10.29 3.58 4.81
CA LEU A 62 -10.32 4.60 5.86
C LEU A 62 -9.35 5.71 5.49
N SER A 63 -9.70 6.96 5.78
CA SER A 63 -8.74 8.06 5.85
C SER A 63 -8.59 8.51 7.30
N SER A 64 -7.50 9.23 7.58
CA SER A 64 -7.15 9.69 8.93
C SER A 64 -6.85 11.19 8.91
N SER A 65 -7.30 11.92 9.94
CA SER A 65 -6.94 13.31 10.19
C SER A 65 -6.68 13.57 11.68
N ASP A 66 -5.98 14.66 11.97
CA ASP A 66 -5.77 15.18 13.33
C ASP A 66 -5.22 14.15 14.33
N PRO A 67 -4.04 13.52 14.06
CA PRO A 67 -3.18 13.69 12.89
C PRO A 67 -3.49 12.68 11.78
N ASN A 68 -3.06 12.96 10.55
CA ASN A 68 -3.11 11.97 9.46
C ASN A 68 -1.93 10.99 9.59
N LEU A 69 -2.19 9.81 10.15
CA LEU A 69 -1.18 8.79 10.41
C LEU A 69 -0.72 8.05 9.14
N GLN A 70 -1.52 8.08 8.07
CA GLN A 70 -1.19 7.42 6.79
C GLN A 70 -0.08 8.13 6.02
N ASN A 71 0.21 9.39 6.37
CA ASN A 71 1.19 10.21 5.67
C ASN A 71 2.54 10.31 6.40
N ILE A 72 2.71 9.63 7.55
CA ILE A 72 3.97 9.66 8.29
C ILE A 72 5.03 8.89 7.48
N PRO A 73 6.09 9.55 6.99
CA PRO A 73 7.04 8.90 6.10
C PRO A 73 7.78 7.76 6.79
N ILE A 74 7.90 6.64 6.09
CA ILE A 74 8.64 5.46 6.54
C ILE A 74 10.04 5.35 5.94
N ARG A 75 10.24 5.88 4.74
CA ARG A 75 11.42 5.57 3.92
C ARG A 75 12.67 6.36 4.30
N THR A 76 12.51 7.47 5.03
CA THR A 76 13.62 8.35 5.42
C THR A 76 13.95 8.16 6.88
N ALA A 77 15.22 8.40 7.26
CA ALA A 77 15.65 8.31 8.66
C ALA A 77 14.84 9.26 9.55
N GLU A 78 14.53 10.46 9.04
CA GLU A 78 13.79 11.48 9.78
C GLU A 78 12.31 11.14 9.92
N GLY A 79 11.72 10.47 8.92
CA GLY A 79 10.36 9.94 9.02
C GLY A 79 10.25 8.83 10.06
N ARG A 80 11.23 7.91 10.07
CA ARG A 80 11.36 6.87 11.10
C ARG A 80 11.47 7.42 12.51
N ARG A 81 12.20 8.53 12.70
CA ARG A 81 12.24 9.24 13.99
C ARG A 81 10.88 9.78 14.46
N ILE A 82 9.96 10.10 13.56
CA ILE A 82 8.59 10.46 13.95
C ILE A 82 7.84 9.23 14.47
N ARG A 83 8.01 8.06 13.84
CA ARG A 83 7.41 6.79 14.29
C ARG A 83 7.94 6.35 15.66
N GLN A 84 9.20 6.62 15.97
CA GLN A 84 9.79 6.36 17.29
C GLN A 84 9.10 7.12 18.44
N ALA A 85 8.39 8.22 18.14
CA ALA A 85 7.63 8.97 19.14
C ALA A 85 6.29 8.29 19.53
N PHE A 86 5.85 7.29 18.78
CA PHE A 86 4.67 6.48 19.09
C PHE A 86 5.12 5.27 19.90
N VAL A 87 4.99 5.35 21.22
CA VAL A 87 5.53 4.37 22.18
C VAL A 87 4.44 3.58 22.87
N ALA A 88 4.77 2.34 23.26
CA ALA A 88 3.93 1.57 24.17
C ALA A 88 4.03 2.09 25.62
N PRO A 89 2.96 1.99 26.43
CA PRO A 89 3.04 2.26 27.86
C PRO A 89 3.89 1.20 28.59
N LYS A 90 4.29 1.50 29.82
CA LYS A 90 5.07 0.56 30.65
C LYS A 90 4.31 -0.75 30.86
N GLY A 91 4.98 -1.89 30.65
CA GLY A 91 4.39 -3.24 30.73
C GLY A 91 3.68 -3.69 29.45
N TYR A 92 3.77 -2.91 28.38
CA TYR A 92 3.21 -3.21 27.06
C TYR A 92 4.27 -3.10 25.96
N LYS A 93 3.97 -3.68 24.80
CA LYS A 93 4.66 -3.52 23.52
C LYS A 93 3.69 -3.05 22.46
N LEU A 94 4.24 -2.47 21.39
CA LEU A 94 3.50 -2.31 20.15
C LEU A 94 3.72 -3.55 19.29
N LEU A 95 2.63 -4.09 18.77
CA LEU A 95 2.61 -5.17 17.79
C LEU A 95 2.02 -4.62 16.50
N ALA A 96 2.75 -4.68 15.40
CA ALA A 96 2.27 -4.30 14.08
C ALA A 96 2.03 -5.55 13.25
N ALA A 97 0.81 -5.73 12.75
CA ALA A 97 0.43 -6.83 11.89
C ALA A 97 0.04 -6.29 10.51
N ASP A 98 0.83 -6.58 9.48
CA ASP A 98 0.71 -6.03 8.13
C ASP A 98 0.46 -7.13 7.10
N TYR A 99 -0.41 -6.87 6.12
CA TYR A 99 -0.60 -7.83 5.03
C TYR A 99 0.53 -7.76 4.01
N SER A 100 1.27 -8.86 3.88
CA SER A 100 2.33 -8.97 2.90
C SER A 100 1.79 -9.02 1.46
N GLN A 101 1.95 -7.91 0.75
CA GLN A 101 1.63 -7.75 -0.68
C GLN A 101 0.15 -8.01 -1.01
N ILE A 102 -0.77 -7.55 -0.16
CA ILE A 102 -2.22 -7.79 -0.32
C ILE A 102 -2.76 -7.41 -1.70
N GLU A 103 -2.34 -6.27 -2.26
CA GLU A 103 -2.81 -5.78 -3.55
C GLU A 103 -2.42 -6.73 -4.70
N LEU A 104 -1.22 -7.31 -4.68
CA LEU A 104 -0.80 -8.28 -5.70
C LEU A 104 -1.50 -9.63 -5.54
N ARG A 105 -1.75 -10.07 -4.31
CA ARG A 105 -2.53 -11.29 -4.02
C ARG A 105 -3.97 -11.15 -4.53
N ILE A 106 -4.56 -9.97 -4.33
CA ILE A 106 -5.88 -9.63 -4.90
C ILE A 106 -5.81 -9.60 -6.42
N MET A 107 -4.79 -8.99 -7.02
CA MET A 107 -4.63 -8.99 -8.48
C MET A 107 -4.54 -10.42 -9.03
N ALA A 108 -3.73 -11.28 -8.43
CA ALA A 108 -3.62 -12.69 -8.84
C ALA A 108 -4.99 -13.41 -8.78
N HIS A 109 -5.80 -13.13 -7.75
CA HIS A 109 -7.15 -13.66 -7.63
C HIS A 109 -8.13 -13.06 -8.65
N LEU A 110 -8.13 -11.76 -8.90
CA LEU A 110 -9.06 -11.13 -9.86
C LEU A 110 -8.73 -11.49 -11.32
N ALA A 111 -7.43 -11.60 -11.61
CA ALA A 111 -6.90 -11.96 -12.92
C ALA A 111 -6.98 -13.46 -13.22
N GLN A 112 -6.99 -14.31 -12.18
CA GLN A 112 -6.82 -15.77 -12.33
C GLN A 112 -5.61 -16.11 -13.20
N ASP A 113 -4.54 -15.32 -13.08
CA ASP A 113 -3.34 -15.48 -13.88
C ASP A 113 -2.48 -16.61 -13.31
N GLU A 114 -2.33 -17.70 -14.05
CA GLU A 114 -1.58 -18.88 -13.60
C GLU A 114 -0.12 -18.56 -13.24
N GLY A 115 0.51 -17.61 -13.92
CA GLY A 115 1.88 -17.18 -13.63
C GLY A 115 1.99 -16.51 -12.26
N LEU A 116 1.11 -15.55 -11.96
CA LEU A 116 1.05 -14.89 -10.65
C LEU A 116 0.61 -15.85 -9.54
N LEU A 117 -0.40 -16.69 -9.80
CA LEU A 117 -0.87 -17.69 -8.84
C LEU A 117 0.26 -18.69 -8.49
N HIS A 118 0.99 -19.17 -9.50
CA HIS A 118 2.15 -20.02 -9.30
C HIS A 118 3.24 -19.31 -8.48
N ALA A 119 3.55 -18.05 -8.80
CA ALA A 119 4.55 -17.29 -8.07
C ALA A 119 4.21 -17.19 -6.58
N PHE A 120 2.97 -16.87 -6.22
CA PHE A 120 2.54 -16.80 -4.82
C PHE A 120 2.46 -18.16 -4.13
N ARG A 121 2.09 -19.23 -4.83
CA ARG A 121 2.03 -20.58 -4.26
C ARG A 121 3.42 -21.16 -3.94
N ASN A 122 4.46 -20.64 -4.58
CA ASN A 122 5.85 -21.09 -4.42
C ASN A 122 6.74 -20.00 -3.78
N ASP A 123 6.14 -19.00 -3.12
CA ASP A 123 6.84 -17.88 -2.46
C ASP A 123 7.90 -17.19 -3.32
N LEU A 124 7.64 -17.10 -4.64
CA LEU A 124 8.53 -16.43 -5.58
C LEU A 124 8.35 -14.92 -5.52
N ASP A 125 9.46 -14.21 -5.53
CA ASP A 125 9.47 -12.75 -5.51
C ASP A 125 9.18 -12.18 -6.90
N VAL A 126 7.90 -11.88 -7.16
CA VAL A 126 7.42 -11.28 -8.41
C VAL A 126 8.15 -9.96 -8.72
N HIS A 127 8.54 -9.18 -7.71
CA HIS A 127 9.28 -7.94 -7.94
C HIS A 127 10.71 -8.20 -8.40
N ARG A 128 11.40 -9.19 -7.83
CA ARG A 128 12.73 -9.59 -8.30
C ARG A 128 12.66 -10.18 -9.70
N ALA A 129 11.67 -11.00 -10.00
CA ALA A 129 11.46 -11.53 -11.36
C ALA A 129 11.25 -10.39 -12.39
N THR A 130 10.37 -9.43 -12.08
CA THR A 130 10.22 -8.24 -12.93
C THR A 130 11.51 -7.43 -13.03
N ALA A 131 12.24 -7.26 -11.92
CA ALA A 131 13.49 -6.50 -11.92
C ALA A 131 14.55 -7.14 -12.83
N ALA A 132 14.74 -8.46 -12.72
CA ALA A 132 15.67 -9.21 -13.56
C ALA A 132 15.41 -8.93 -15.05
N GLU A 133 14.13 -8.95 -15.44
CA GLU A 133 13.71 -8.75 -16.82
C GLU A 133 13.79 -7.29 -17.29
N VAL A 134 13.41 -6.33 -16.44
CA VAL A 134 13.47 -4.90 -16.77
C VAL A 134 14.92 -4.42 -16.86
N PHE A 135 15.75 -4.79 -15.88
CA PHE A 135 17.14 -4.37 -15.82
C PHE A 135 18.09 -5.26 -16.63
N GLY A 136 17.60 -6.37 -17.21
CA GLY A 136 18.39 -7.27 -18.04
C GLY A 136 19.51 -7.97 -17.27
N VAL A 137 19.24 -8.36 -16.03
CA VAL A 137 20.18 -9.03 -15.12
C VAL A 137 19.63 -10.38 -14.69
N GLU A 138 20.51 -11.33 -14.35
CA GLU A 138 20.10 -12.59 -13.73
C GLU A 138 19.38 -12.35 -12.39
N LEU A 139 18.45 -13.24 -12.02
CA LEU A 139 17.62 -13.10 -10.81
C LEU A 139 18.45 -12.92 -9.53
N GLU A 140 19.61 -13.59 -9.48
CA GLU A 140 20.57 -13.53 -8.37
C GLU A 140 21.26 -12.16 -8.28
N ASN A 141 21.45 -11.49 -9.42
CA ASN A 141 22.10 -10.19 -9.53
C ASN A 141 21.15 -9.00 -9.30
N VAL A 142 19.87 -9.27 -9.05
CA VAL A 142 18.90 -8.22 -8.71
C VAL A 142 19.23 -7.60 -7.35
N THR A 143 19.60 -6.32 -7.37
CA THR A 143 19.86 -5.54 -6.15
C THR A 143 18.56 -5.13 -5.45
N THR A 144 18.66 -4.72 -4.19
CA THR A 144 17.51 -4.20 -3.42
C THR A 144 16.87 -2.99 -4.08
N ASP A 145 17.68 -2.10 -4.66
CA ASP A 145 17.17 -0.91 -5.35
C ASP A 145 16.49 -1.27 -6.67
N MET A 146 17.03 -2.22 -7.44
CA MET A 146 16.37 -2.76 -8.64
C MET A 146 15.01 -3.37 -8.30
N ARG A 147 14.95 -4.21 -7.26
CA ARG A 147 13.70 -4.78 -6.76
C ARG A 147 12.70 -3.70 -6.34
N ARG A 148 13.17 -2.65 -5.65
CA ARG A 148 12.33 -1.53 -5.21
C ARG A 148 11.75 -0.75 -6.40
N SER A 149 12.55 -0.51 -7.43
CA SER A 149 12.09 0.12 -8.67
C SER A 149 11.07 -0.76 -9.38
N ALA A 150 11.33 -2.08 -9.48
CA ALA A 150 10.39 -3.04 -10.07
C ALA A 150 9.07 -3.15 -9.31
N LYS A 151 9.07 -2.96 -7.98
CA LYS A 151 7.83 -2.82 -7.19
C LYS A 151 6.96 -1.69 -7.70
N ALA A 152 7.53 -0.50 -7.90
CA ALA A 152 6.80 0.64 -8.44
C ALA A 152 6.34 0.41 -9.90
N ILE A 153 7.11 -0.33 -10.70
CA ILE A 153 6.75 -0.70 -12.07
C ILE A 153 5.56 -1.68 -12.06
N ASN A 154 5.61 -2.76 -11.27
CA ASN A 154 4.53 -3.74 -11.16
C ASN A 154 3.22 -3.05 -10.76
N PHE A 155 3.24 -2.20 -9.73
CA PHE A 155 2.05 -1.43 -9.36
C PHE A 155 1.59 -0.51 -10.48
N GLY A 156 2.52 0.17 -11.16
CA GLY A 156 2.19 0.96 -12.34
C GLY A 156 1.41 0.16 -13.38
N LEU A 157 1.98 -0.96 -13.84
CA LEU A 157 1.41 -1.80 -14.89
C LEU A 157 0.06 -2.39 -14.47
N ILE A 158 -0.03 -2.90 -13.25
CA ILE A 158 -1.26 -3.43 -12.62
C ILE A 158 -2.36 -2.36 -12.54
N TYR A 159 -2.00 -1.10 -12.34
CA TYR A 159 -2.93 0.03 -12.30
C TYR A 159 -3.14 0.74 -13.65
N GLY A 160 -2.71 0.12 -14.76
CA GLY A 160 -2.95 0.66 -16.09
C GLY A 160 -2.06 1.85 -16.46
N MET A 161 -0.84 1.89 -15.91
CA MET A 161 0.21 2.78 -16.40
C MET A 161 0.52 2.46 -17.86
N SER A 162 0.57 3.50 -18.69
CA SER A 162 0.95 3.34 -20.10
C SER A 162 2.46 3.16 -20.23
N ALA A 163 2.90 2.61 -21.37
CA ALA A 163 4.33 2.57 -21.72
C ALA A 163 4.99 3.96 -21.67
N PHE A 164 4.25 5.04 -21.94
CA PHE A 164 4.75 6.41 -21.77
C PHE A 164 5.00 6.75 -20.30
N GLY A 165 4.08 6.41 -19.40
CA GLY A 165 4.24 6.61 -17.96
C GLY A 165 5.41 5.79 -17.42
N LEU A 166 5.54 4.54 -17.86
CA LEU A 166 6.65 3.67 -17.49
C LEU A 166 7.99 4.24 -17.97
N ALA A 167 8.09 4.67 -19.24
CA ALA A 167 9.30 5.25 -19.82
C ALA A 167 9.82 6.42 -18.99
N LYS A 168 8.91 7.31 -18.56
CA LYS A 168 9.24 8.44 -17.70
C LYS A 168 9.73 8.01 -16.31
N GLN A 169 9.14 6.95 -15.75
CA GLN A 169 9.48 6.48 -14.41
C GLN A 169 10.85 5.78 -14.35
N ILE A 170 11.25 5.08 -15.41
CA ILE A 170 12.52 4.32 -15.44
C ILE A 170 13.61 4.96 -16.31
N GLY A 171 13.33 6.10 -16.93
CA GLY A 171 14.32 6.86 -17.72
C GLY A 171 14.75 6.19 -19.03
N VAL A 172 13.87 5.41 -19.67
CA VAL A 172 14.17 4.73 -20.94
C VAL A 172 13.36 5.29 -22.10
N ASP A 173 13.76 4.98 -23.34
CA ASP A 173 12.98 5.37 -24.51
C ASP A 173 11.63 4.63 -24.59
N ARG A 174 10.70 5.19 -25.37
CA ARG A 174 9.34 4.65 -25.48
C ARG A 174 9.30 3.23 -26.07
N LYS A 175 10.19 2.89 -27.00
CA LYS A 175 10.22 1.58 -27.66
C LYS A 175 10.69 0.52 -26.68
N GLN A 176 11.72 0.81 -25.89
CA GLN A 176 12.21 -0.07 -24.84
C GLN A 176 11.14 -0.26 -23.75
N SER A 177 10.48 0.81 -23.32
CA SER A 177 9.37 0.74 -22.37
C SER A 177 8.21 -0.11 -22.88
N GLN A 178 7.80 0.06 -24.15
CA GLN A 178 6.75 -0.77 -24.74
C GLN A 178 7.14 -2.25 -24.76
N ALA A 179 8.40 -2.57 -25.10
CA ALA A 179 8.88 -3.96 -25.06
C ALA A 179 8.82 -4.56 -23.65
N TYR A 180 9.02 -3.77 -22.59
CA TYR A 180 8.83 -4.23 -21.20
C TYR A 180 7.35 -4.51 -20.90
N VAL A 181 6.46 -3.61 -21.30
CA VAL A 181 5.01 -3.80 -21.13
C VAL A 181 4.54 -5.06 -21.84
N ASP A 182 4.98 -5.26 -23.09
CA ASP A 182 4.58 -6.40 -23.90
C ASP A 182 5.05 -7.73 -23.29
N ARG A 183 6.30 -7.78 -22.81
CA ARG A 183 6.81 -8.99 -22.14
C ARG A 183 6.13 -9.26 -20.80
N TYR A 184 5.84 -8.22 -20.02
CA TYR A 184 5.11 -8.37 -18.77
C TYR A 184 3.74 -9.02 -19.00
N PHE A 185 2.97 -8.54 -19.99
CA PHE A 185 1.67 -9.14 -20.31
C PHE A 185 1.77 -10.46 -21.06
N ALA A 186 2.85 -10.74 -21.78
CA ALA A 186 3.11 -12.08 -22.30
C ALA A 186 3.40 -13.10 -21.17
N ARG A 187 4.04 -12.66 -20.09
CA ARG A 187 4.30 -13.47 -18.89
C ARG A 187 3.06 -13.65 -18.03
N TYR A 188 2.26 -12.59 -17.88
CA TYR A 188 1.06 -12.54 -17.06
C TYR A 188 -0.18 -12.16 -17.90
N PRO A 189 -0.61 -13.02 -18.85
CA PRO A 189 -1.69 -12.71 -19.78
C PRO A 189 -3.03 -12.47 -19.09
N GLY A 190 -3.32 -13.17 -17.98
CA GLY A 190 -4.57 -13.01 -17.25
C GLY A 190 -4.72 -11.61 -16.65
N VAL A 191 -3.62 -10.91 -16.40
CA VAL A 191 -3.64 -9.51 -15.94
C VAL A 191 -4.18 -8.59 -17.04
N LEU A 192 -3.75 -8.79 -18.29
CA LEU A 192 -4.23 -8.01 -19.42
C LEU A 192 -5.72 -8.29 -19.68
N ASP A 193 -6.11 -9.56 -19.65
CA ASP A 193 -7.50 -10.00 -19.82
C ASP A 193 -8.41 -9.39 -18.75
N TYR A 194 -7.97 -9.37 -17.48
CA TYR A 194 -8.67 -8.69 -16.40
C TYR A 194 -8.83 -7.19 -16.69
N MET A 195 -7.76 -6.50 -17.09
CA MET A 195 -7.82 -5.07 -17.38
C MET A 195 -8.80 -4.76 -18.52
N GLU A 196 -8.83 -5.58 -19.58
CA GLU A 196 -9.74 -5.42 -20.70
C GLU A 196 -11.19 -5.70 -20.30
N ARG A 197 -11.45 -6.82 -19.63
CA ARG A 197 -12.78 -7.20 -19.13
C ARG A 197 -13.35 -6.16 -18.18
N THR A 198 -12.55 -5.66 -17.23
CA THR A 198 -13.00 -4.65 -16.27
C THR A 198 -13.30 -3.31 -16.95
N ARG A 199 -12.52 -2.89 -17.96
CA ARG A 199 -12.85 -1.69 -18.76
C ARG A 199 -14.15 -1.87 -19.52
N ALA A 200 -14.35 -3.01 -20.16
CA ALA A 200 -15.57 -3.31 -20.91
C ALA A 200 -16.80 -3.31 -19.99
N GLN A 201 -16.73 -4.02 -18.87
CA GLN A 201 -17.79 -4.05 -17.86
C GLN A 201 -18.10 -2.65 -17.33
N ALA A 202 -17.07 -1.85 -16.99
CA ALA A 202 -17.24 -0.49 -16.53
C ALA A 202 -17.96 0.41 -17.56
N ALA A 203 -17.62 0.27 -18.84
CA ALA A 203 -18.25 1.03 -19.91
C ALA A 203 -19.72 0.64 -20.14
N GLU A 204 -20.05 -0.64 -19.94
CA GLU A 204 -21.40 -1.19 -20.08
C GLU A 204 -22.33 -0.79 -18.92
N GLN A 205 -21.90 -1.01 -17.67
CA GLN A 205 -22.77 -0.82 -16.49
C GLN A 205 -22.55 0.51 -15.74
N GLY A 206 -21.48 1.25 -16.05
CA GLY A 206 -21.17 2.55 -15.45
C GLY A 206 -20.51 2.50 -14.07
N PHE A 207 -20.17 1.32 -13.56
CA PHE A 207 -19.48 1.13 -12.29
C PHE A 207 -18.61 -0.13 -12.28
N VAL A 208 -17.76 -0.27 -11.27
CA VAL A 208 -17.01 -1.51 -10.96
C VAL A 208 -17.23 -1.93 -9.52
N GLU A 209 -17.01 -3.21 -9.21
CA GLU A 209 -17.25 -3.80 -7.89
C GLU A 209 -16.00 -4.45 -7.30
N THR A 210 -15.89 -4.45 -5.96
CA THR A 210 -14.96 -5.29 -5.21
C THR A 210 -15.49 -6.73 -5.10
N ILE A 211 -14.67 -7.65 -4.60
CA ILE A 211 -15.10 -9.05 -4.31
C ILE A 211 -16.30 -9.09 -3.35
N PHE A 212 -16.43 -8.08 -2.49
CA PHE A 212 -17.50 -7.98 -1.49
C PHE A 212 -18.67 -7.09 -1.93
N GLY A 213 -18.72 -6.70 -3.22
CA GLY A 213 -19.85 -5.94 -3.79
C GLY A 213 -19.82 -4.44 -3.53
N ARG A 214 -18.71 -3.87 -3.02
CA ARG A 214 -18.56 -2.40 -2.94
C ARG A 214 -18.46 -1.84 -4.34
N ARG A 215 -19.29 -0.84 -4.66
CA ARG A 215 -19.33 -0.19 -5.98
C ARG A 215 -18.53 1.11 -6.01
N LEU A 216 -17.83 1.34 -7.13
CA LEU A 216 -17.37 2.66 -7.55
C LEU A 216 -18.03 3.02 -8.89
N TYR A 217 -18.84 4.08 -8.89
CA TYR A 217 -19.45 4.63 -10.10
C TYR A 217 -18.45 5.49 -10.87
N LEU A 218 -18.47 5.37 -12.20
CA LEU A 218 -17.49 5.96 -13.10
C LEU A 218 -18.21 6.84 -14.15
N PRO A 219 -18.65 8.06 -13.79
CA PRO A 219 -19.45 8.91 -14.67
C PRO A 219 -18.71 9.26 -15.98
N ASP A 220 -17.38 9.32 -15.94
CA ASP A 220 -16.54 9.67 -17.08
C ASP A 220 -16.11 8.45 -17.93
N ILE A 221 -16.59 7.22 -17.64
CA ILE A 221 -16.16 6.01 -18.36
C ILE A 221 -16.52 6.03 -19.85
N ASN A 222 -17.57 6.78 -20.22
CA ASN A 222 -18.00 6.99 -21.59
C ASN A 222 -17.78 8.45 -22.07
N ALA A 223 -16.92 9.21 -21.38
CA ALA A 223 -16.66 10.60 -21.73
C ALA A 223 -16.07 10.72 -23.15
N LYS A 224 -16.58 11.70 -23.92
CA LYS A 224 -16.00 12.05 -25.25
C LYS A 224 -14.57 12.58 -25.12
N ASN A 225 -14.25 13.23 -24.00
CA ASN A 225 -12.90 13.70 -23.71
C ASN A 225 -12.01 12.50 -23.37
N GLN A 226 -11.01 12.25 -24.23
CA GLN A 226 -10.11 11.10 -24.10
C GLN A 226 -9.32 11.10 -22.78
N SER A 227 -8.96 12.27 -22.24
CA SER A 227 -8.22 12.36 -20.98
C SER A 227 -9.08 11.97 -19.79
N LEU A 228 -10.34 12.44 -19.75
CA LEU A 228 -11.30 12.06 -18.71
C LEU A 228 -11.60 10.56 -18.78
N ARG A 229 -11.87 10.05 -19.99
CA ARG A 229 -12.14 8.63 -20.20
C ARG A 229 -10.99 7.73 -19.75
N LYS A 230 -9.76 8.03 -20.16
CA LYS A 230 -8.56 7.30 -19.71
C LYS A 230 -8.35 7.38 -18.20
N GLY A 231 -8.73 8.49 -17.58
CA GLY A 231 -8.78 8.63 -16.11
C GLY A 231 -9.73 7.63 -15.48
N ALA A 232 -10.98 7.57 -15.97
CA ALA A 232 -12.00 6.64 -15.52
C ALA A 232 -11.63 5.17 -15.78
N GLU A 233 -11.05 4.84 -16.94
CA GLU A 233 -10.56 3.49 -17.27
C GLU A 233 -9.48 3.03 -16.27
N ARG A 234 -8.56 3.91 -15.85
CA ARG A 234 -7.57 3.58 -14.80
C ARG A 234 -8.23 3.36 -13.45
N MET A 235 -9.21 4.20 -13.07
CA MET A 235 -9.95 4.01 -11.83
C MET A 235 -10.75 2.70 -11.86
N ALA A 236 -11.31 2.32 -13.00
CA ALA A 236 -12.04 1.06 -13.18
C ALA A 236 -11.17 -0.15 -12.83
N ILE A 237 -9.90 -0.13 -13.23
CA ILE A 237 -8.95 -1.22 -12.97
C ILE A 237 -8.48 -1.20 -11.51
N ASN A 238 -8.17 -0.01 -10.97
CA ASN A 238 -7.61 0.14 -9.62
C ASN A 238 -8.63 -0.13 -8.51
N ALA A 239 -9.86 0.37 -8.66
CA ALA A 239 -10.84 0.38 -7.58
C ALA A 239 -11.25 -1.00 -7.07
N PRO A 240 -11.45 -2.05 -7.91
CA PRO A 240 -11.71 -3.40 -7.42
C PRO A 240 -10.58 -3.93 -6.54
N MET A 241 -9.31 -3.68 -6.90
CA MET A 241 -8.17 -4.12 -6.09
C MET A 241 -8.06 -3.33 -4.78
N GLN A 242 -8.02 -2.00 -4.87
CA GLN A 242 -7.82 -1.14 -3.71
C GLN A 242 -9.00 -1.22 -2.74
N GLY A 243 -10.22 -1.32 -3.27
CA GLY A 243 -11.44 -1.48 -2.49
C GLY A 243 -11.56 -2.85 -1.86
N THR A 244 -11.16 -3.92 -2.57
CA THR A 244 -11.10 -5.27 -1.96
C THR A 244 -10.12 -5.28 -0.79
N ALA A 245 -8.94 -4.67 -0.92
CA ALA A 245 -8.00 -4.54 0.20
C ALA A 245 -8.62 -3.78 1.37
N ALA A 246 -9.38 -2.71 1.09
CA ALA A 246 -10.10 -1.93 2.08
C ALA A 246 -11.21 -2.74 2.79
N ASP A 247 -11.90 -3.61 2.05
CA ASP A 247 -12.92 -4.49 2.61
C ASP A 247 -12.27 -5.57 3.48
N ILE A 248 -11.16 -6.18 3.04
CA ILE A 248 -10.41 -7.20 3.79
C ILE A 248 -9.90 -6.62 5.12
N ILE A 249 -9.23 -5.46 5.11
CA ILE A 249 -8.71 -4.89 6.36
C ILE A 249 -9.83 -4.54 7.33
N LYS A 250 -10.99 -4.07 6.85
CA LYS A 250 -12.16 -3.82 7.71
C LYS A 250 -12.74 -5.10 8.30
N LYS A 251 -12.86 -6.16 7.52
CA LYS A 251 -13.28 -7.47 8.02
C LYS A 251 -12.30 -8.02 9.06
N ALA A 252 -11.00 -7.85 8.82
CA ALA A 252 -9.94 -8.21 9.75
C ALA A 252 -10.03 -7.42 11.06
N MET A 253 -10.29 -6.10 11.00
CA MET A 253 -10.51 -5.28 12.20
C MET A 253 -11.68 -5.80 13.04
N VAL A 254 -12.80 -6.15 12.42
CA VAL A 254 -13.97 -6.73 13.12
C VAL A 254 -13.63 -8.09 13.72
N ALA A 255 -12.96 -8.96 12.96
CA ALA A 255 -12.58 -10.30 13.42
C ALA A 255 -11.58 -10.24 14.60
N VAL A 256 -10.55 -9.40 14.50
CA VAL A 256 -9.55 -9.20 15.56
C VAL A 256 -10.20 -8.58 16.80
N ASN A 257 -11.07 -7.57 16.64
CA ASN A 257 -11.77 -6.97 17.78
C ASN A 257 -12.66 -7.99 18.50
N GLY A 258 -13.47 -8.77 17.76
CA GLY A 258 -14.33 -9.80 18.34
C GLY A 258 -13.52 -10.87 19.09
N TRP A 259 -12.41 -11.33 18.51
CA TRP A 259 -11.51 -12.28 19.19
C TRP A 259 -10.89 -11.71 20.47
N LEU A 260 -10.42 -10.47 20.46
CA LEU A 260 -9.86 -9.82 21.65
C LEU A 260 -10.91 -9.68 22.76
N GLU A 261 -12.14 -9.30 22.41
CA GLU A 261 -13.26 -9.21 23.37
C GLU A 261 -13.63 -10.57 23.97
N GLU A 262 -13.70 -11.62 23.15
CA GLU A 262 -14.06 -12.97 23.60
C GLU A 262 -12.96 -13.64 24.44
N SER A 263 -11.70 -13.42 24.07
CA SER A 263 -10.55 -14.03 24.76
C SER A 263 -10.20 -13.36 26.09
N GLY A 264 -10.62 -12.10 26.29
CA GLY A 264 -10.27 -11.30 27.47
C GLY A 264 -8.77 -11.00 27.58
N LEU A 265 -8.02 -11.14 26.48
CA LEU A 265 -6.58 -10.83 26.45
C LEU A 265 -6.36 -9.32 26.58
N ASP A 266 -5.32 -8.95 27.32
CA ASP A 266 -4.96 -7.55 27.56
C ASP A 266 -4.20 -6.97 26.36
N ALA A 267 -4.95 -6.70 25.31
CA ALA A 267 -4.48 -6.05 24.10
C ALA A 267 -5.57 -5.23 23.41
N ARG A 268 -5.15 -4.23 22.65
CA ARG A 268 -6.07 -3.31 21.98
C ARG A 268 -5.53 -2.86 20.63
N VAL A 269 -6.36 -2.92 19.60
CA VAL A 269 -6.08 -2.24 18.32
C VAL A 269 -6.11 -0.73 18.56
N ILE A 270 -4.97 -0.07 18.36
CA ILE A 270 -4.81 1.37 18.56
C ILE A 270 -4.79 2.14 17.23
N LEU A 271 -4.25 1.55 16.16
CA LEU A 271 -4.15 2.19 14.85
C LEU A 271 -4.50 1.21 13.72
N GLN A 272 -5.07 1.76 12.66
CA GLN A 272 -5.12 1.19 11.33
C GLN A 272 -4.37 2.12 10.37
N VAL A 273 -3.36 1.61 9.67
CA VAL A 273 -2.55 2.40 8.73
C VAL A 273 -2.27 1.57 7.48
N HIS A 274 -2.70 2.03 6.31
CA HIS A 274 -2.59 1.27 5.06
C HIS A 274 -3.23 -0.13 5.16
N ASP A 275 -2.43 -1.19 5.14
CA ASP A 275 -2.75 -2.60 5.26
C ASP A 275 -2.35 -3.20 6.62
N GLU A 276 -1.93 -2.35 7.56
CA GLU A 276 -1.46 -2.70 8.89
C GLU A 276 -2.49 -2.39 9.99
N LEU A 277 -2.55 -3.27 10.99
CA LEU A 277 -3.14 -3.04 12.30
C LEU A 277 -2.03 -2.94 13.35
N VAL A 278 -2.06 -1.88 14.16
CA VAL A 278 -1.13 -1.70 15.29
C VAL A 278 -1.89 -1.90 16.59
N LEU A 279 -1.38 -2.78 17.44
CA LEU A 279 -1.92 -3.13 18.74
C LEU A 279 -0.98 -2.68 19.86
N GLU A 280 -1.56 -2.22 20.97
CA GLU A 280 -0.88 -2.25 22.28
C GLU A 280 -1.16 -3.60 22.92
N VAL A 281 -0.11 -4.31 23.34
CA VAL A 281 -0.19 -5.68 23.86
C VAL A 281 0.60 -5.78 25.16
N ARG A 282 0.00 -6.36 26.22
CA ARG A 282 0.73 -6.61 27.47
C ARG A 282 1.93 -7.52 27.22
N GLU A 283 3.08 -7.18 27.81
CA GLU A 283 4.39 -7.75 27.42
C GLU A 283 4.47 -9.28 27.54
N ASP A 284 3.82 -9.89 28.52
CA ASP A 284 3.73 -11.34 28.73
C ASP A 284 2.79 -12.07 27.75
N LEU A 285 1.96 -11.33 26.99
CA LEU A 285 1.00 -11.88 26.03
C LEU A 285 1.44 -11.74 24.57
N VAL A 286 2.60 -11.13 24.32
CA VAL A 286 3.09 -10.80 22.97
C VAL A 286 3.17 -12.02 22.06
N ASP A 287 3.78 -13.12 22.52
CA ASP A 287 3.96 -14.32 21.70
C ASP A 287 2.61 -14.95 21.36
N GLN A 288 1.73 -15.09 22.36
CA GLN A 288 0.38 -15.62 22.19
C GLN A 288 -0.42 -14.80 21.17
N ILE A 289 -0.41 -13.47 21.29
CA ILE A 289 -1.17 -12.60 20.38
C ILE A 289 -0.55 -12.59 18.99
N SER A 290 0.78 -12.64 18.88
CA SER A 290 1.49 -12.70 17.59
C SER A 290 1.15 -13.94 16.78
N GLU A 291 0.94 -15.08 17.45
CA GLU A 291 0.50 -16.31 16.81
C GLU A 291 -0.99 -16.27 16.46
N GLN A 292 -1.84 -15.82 17.39
CA GLN A 292 -3.30 -15.86 17.24
C GLN A 292 -3.85 -14.78 16.30
N ILE A 293 -3.21 -13.61 16.18
CA ILE A 293 -3.70 -12.54 15.29
C ILE A 293 -3.62 -12.93 13.80
N ARG A 294 -2.61 -13.73 13.42
CA ARG A 294 -2.37 -14.13 12.04
C ARG A 294 -3.58 -14.81 11.40
N PRO A 295 -4.14 -15.90 11.95
CA PRO A 295 -5.32 -16.55 11.37
C PRO A 295 -6.57 -15.66 11.34
N HIS A 296 -6.75 -14.75 12.30
CA HIS A 296 -7.88 -13.80 12.28
C HIS A 296 -7.78 -12.80 11.13
N MET A 297 -6.58 -12.32 10.84
CA MET A 297 -6.34 -11.44 9.70
C MET A 297 -6.33 -12.24 8.38
N SER A 298 -5.49 -13.28 8.25
CA SER A 298 -5.43 -14.06 7.01
C SER A 298 -6.74 -14.74 6.64
N GLY A 299 -7.61 -15.03 7.62
CA GLY A 299 -8.95 -15.58 7.42
C GLY A 299 -10.04 -14.55 7.09
N ALA A 300 -9.72 -13.26 6.98
CA ALA A 300 -10.71 -12.21 6.68
C ALA A 300 -11.34 -12.35 5.28
N ALA A 301 -10.65 -13.05 4.37
CA ALA A 301 -11.15 -13.38 3.04
C ALA A 301 -10.52 -14.67 2.52
N GLU A 302 -11.27 -15.39 1.70
CA GLU A 302 -10.77 -16.53 0.93
C GLU A 302 -10.44 -16.06 -0.49
N LEU A 303 -9.17 -16.16 -0.87
CA LEU A 303 -8.66 -15.81 -2.19
C LEU A 303 -8.00 -17.04 -2.83
N ALA A 304 -7.67 -16.95 -4.12
CA ALA A 304 -7.04 -18.04 -4.86
C ALA A 304 -5.58 -18.30 -4.42
N VAL A 305 -4.99 -17.32 -3.73
CA VAL A 305 -3.70 -17.39 -3.03
C VAL A 305 -3.92 -16.95 -1.59
N PRO A 306 -3.28 -17.60 -0.60
CA PRO A 306 -3.51 -17.29 0.80
C PRO A 306 -3.09 -15.84 1.12
N LEU A 307 -3.82 -15.18 2.01
CA LEU A 307 -3.36 -13.94 2.61
C LEU A 307 -2.23 -14.23 3.60
N LEU A 308 -1.17 -13.45 3.56
CA LEU A 308 -0.04 -13.56 4.48
C LEU A 308 0.01 -12.31 5.36
N VAL A 309 0.25 -12.51 6.65
CA VAL A 309 0.35 -11.44 7.64
C VAL A 309 1.74 -11.53 8.27
N GLU A 310 2.51 -10.46 8.16
CA GLU A 310 3.78 -10.28 8.86
C GLU A 310 3.51 -9.58 10.18
N VAL A 311 4.21 -10.00 11.24
CA VAL A 311 4.05 -9.41 12.58
C VAL A 311 5.42 -8.97 13.06
N GLY A 312 5.53 -7.70 13.44
CA GLY A 312 6.68 -7.14 14.12
C GLY A 312 6.28 -6.60 15.51
N VAL A 313 7.25 -6.53 16.41
CA VAL A 313 7.04 -6.14 17.81
C VAL A 313 8.15 -5.19 18.24
N GLY A 314 7.78 -4.12 18.95
CA GLY A 314 8.72 -3.11 19.39
C GLY A 314 8.24 -2.31 20.59
N ASN A 315 9.13 -1.51 21.16
CA ASN A 315 8.78 -0.53 22.21
C ASN A 315 8.13 0.73 21.61
N ASN A 316 8.33 0.95 20.31
CA ASN A 316 7.76 2.04 19.54
C ASN A 316 7.37 1.55 18.14
N TRP A 317 6.65 2.39 17.39
CA TRP A 317 6.09 1.99 16.11
C TRP A 317 7.15 1.78 15.02
N ASP A 318 8.32 2.41 15.13
CA ASP A 318 9.45 2.17 14.20
C ASP A 318 10.12 0.81 14.44
N GLU A 319 10.17 0.34 15.69
CA GLU A 319 10.70 -0.99 16.04
C GLU A 319 9.73 -2.12 15.68
N ALA A 320 8.42 -1.88 15.81
CA ALA A 320 7.40 -2.87 15.51
C ALA A 320 7.17 -3.06 14.01
N HIS A 321 7.62 -2.12 13.17
CA HIS A 321 7.37 -2.06 11.74
C HIS A 321 8.64 -2.41 10.92
#